data_AF-A0A4Q1UD03-F1
#
_entry.id   AF-A0A4Q1UD03-F1
#
_cell.length_a   1.000
_cell.length_b   1.000
_cell.length_c   1.000
_cell.angle_alpha   90.00
_cell.angle_beta   90.00
_cell.angle_gamma   90.00
#
_symmetry.space_group_name_H-M   'P 1'
#
loop_
_entity.id
_entity.type
_entity.pdbx_description
1 polymer ?
#
loop_
_entity_poly.entity_id
_entity_poly.type
_entity_poly.pdbx_seq_one_letter_code
_entity_poly.pdbx_strand_id
1 'polypeptide(L)'
;MATWWIDVLQDAARSPVVAAWFTAMGALIAATVSAIVSYVVSRRSVYINAVTAERSKWIEALRGNVSAFSGAADRLSALRSGATAIDSKEWATHAGELHSLLSELTLRLNPSEPEARNLLRCAKRLEAATRLHSPASVILADEIMIRHAQWVLKAEWERVKQEASGPLQAPFFWFRRSRRRHAYQRFLAGPGSLSRLDQIAAGKTDLQLTMLRTEMNNLIE
;
A
#
# COMPACT_ATOMS: atom_id res chain seq x y z
N MET A 1 -20.35 60.82 -17.10
CA MET A 1 -19.95 59.90 -16.02
C MET A 1 -18.51 60.13 -15.53
N ALA A 2 -17.53 60.39 -16.41
CA ALA A 2 -16.14 60.65 -15.98
C ALA A 2 -15.96 61.97 -15.21
N THR A 3 -16.70 63.04 -15.54
CA THR A 3 -16.61 64.35 -14.85
C THR A 3 -17.12 64.30 -13.41
N TRP A 4 -18.15 63.49 -13.14
CA TRP A 4 -18.70 63.30 -11.80
C TRP A 4 -17.69 62.72 -10.80
N TRP A 5 -16.82 61.81 -11.26
CA TRP A 5 -15.75 61.27 -10.42
C TRP A 5 -14.70 62.31 -10.04
N ILE A 6 -14.40 63.25 -10.96
CA ILE A 6 -13.43 64.31 -10.72
C ILE A 6 -13.98 65.32 -9.71
N ASP A 7 -15.27 65.68 -9.81
CA ASP A 7 -15.93 66.58 -8.84
C ASP A 7 -16.02 65.98 -7.43
N VAL A 8 -16.29 64.67 -7.33
CA VAL A 8 -16.34 63.94 -6.05
C VAL A 8 -14.96 63.81 -5.41
N LEU A 9 -13.88 63.77 -6.21
CA LEU A 9 -12.50 63.73 -5.72
C LEU A 9 -11.99 65.13 -5.29
N GLN A 10 -12.52 66.21 -5.85
CA GLN A 10 -12.15 67.59 -5.48
C GLN A 10 -12.84 68.09 -4.21
N ASP A 11 -13.99 67.51 -3.83
CA ASP A 11 -14.69 67.85 -2.59
C ASP A 11 -14.04 67.15 -1.38
N ALA A 12 -13.20 67.88 -0.65
CA ALA A 12 -12.41 67.36 0.48
C ALA A 12 -13.26 66.68 1.57
N ALA A 13 -14.55 67.05 1.70
CA ALA A 13 -15.46 66.43 2.65
C ALA A 13 -16.03 65.08 2.18
N ARG A 14 -16.10 64.82 0.86
CA ARG A 14 -16.73 63.62 0.28
C ARG A 14 -15.74 62.50 -0.06
N SER A 15 -14.49 62.87 -0.36
CA SER A 15 -13.38 61.93 -0.56
C SER A 15 -13.24 60.83 0.51
N PRO A 16 -13.28 61.13 1.83
CA PRO A 16 -13.15 60.08 2.86
C PRO A 16 -14.33 59.10 2.88
N VAL A 17 -15.55 59.55 2.55
CA VAL A 17 -16.74 58.70 2.51
C VAL A 17 -16.66 57.71 1.36
N VAL A 18 -16.24 58.16 0.18
CA VAL A 18 -16.04 57.29 -0.99
C VAL A 18 -14.93 56.28 -0.74
N ALA A 19 -13.81 56.72 -0.13
CA ALA A 19 -12.74 55.82 0.27
C ALA A 19 -13.22 54.76 1.27
N ALA A 20 -14.02 55.12 2.27
CA ALA A 20 -14.59 54.18 3.25
C ALA A 20 -15.50 53.12 2.60
N TRP A 21 -16.27 53.49 1.58
CA TRP A 21 -17.11 52.54 0.83
C TRP A 21 -16.27 51.51 0.07
N PHE A 22 -15.24 51.95 -0.64
CA PHE A 22 -14.35 51.04 -1.37
C PHE A 22 -13.57 50.11 -0.44
N THR A 23 -13.09 50.61 0.70
CA THR A 23 -12.39 49.77 1.68
C THR A 23 -13.33 48.77 2.34
N ALA A 24 -14.55 49.16 2.71
CA ALA A 24 -15.55 48.25 3.25
C ALA A 24 -15.95 47.15 2.26
N MET A 25 -16.18 47.51 0.99
CA MET A 25 -16.51 46.53 -0.05
C MET A 25 -15.34 45.58 -0.33
N GLY A 26 -14.11 46.11 -0.38
CA GLY A 26 -12.89 45.31 -0.51
C GLY A 26 -12.72 44.32 0.65
N ALA A 27 -12.94 44.77 1.89
CA ALA A 27 -12.87 43.93 3.08
C ALA A 27 -13.93 42.82 3.06
N LEU A 28 -15.17 43.13 2.65
CA LEU A 28 -16.26 42.17 2.54
C LEU A 28 -15.95 41.08 1.50
N ILE A 29 -15.44 41.46 0.33
CA ILE A 29 -15.02 40.52 -0.72
C ILE A 29 -13.88 39.63 -0.20
N ALA A 30 -12.86 40.23 0.40
CA ALA A 30 -11.72 39.48 0.96
C ALA A 30 -12.17 38.48 2.04
N ALA A 31 -13.05 38.89 2.94
CA ALA A 31 -13.60 38.02 3.98
C ALA A 31 -14.43 36.87 3.39
N THR A 32 -15.24 37.13 2.37
CA THR A 32 -16.08 36.13 1.70
C THR A 32 -15.22 35.11 0.94
N VAL A 33 -14.22 35.57 0.18
CA VAL A 33 -13.27 34.69 -0.50
C VAL A 33 -12.50 33.85 0.50
N SER A 34 -12.02 34.47 1.59
CA SER A 34 -11.33 33.76 2.67
C SER A 34 -12.21 32.67 3.28
N ALA A 35 -13.46 32.98 3.61
CA ALA A 35 -14.42 32.02 4.17
C ALA A 35 -14.70 30.85 3.21
N ILE A 36 -14.89 31.11 1.92
CA ILE A 36 -15.10 30.06 0.89
C ILE A 36 -13.86 29.17 0.78
N VAL A 37 -12.67 29.76 0.68
CA VAL A 37 -11.41 29.01 0.60
C VAL A 37 -11.20 28.17 1.85
N SER A 38 -11.38 28.74 3.04
CA SER A 38 -11.30 28.02 4.32
C SER A 38 -12.29 26.87 4.39
N TYR A 39 -13.53 27.06 3.93
CA TYR A 39 -14.54 26.01 3.91
C TYR A 39 -14.17 24.85 2.98
N VAL A 40 -13.72 25.15 1.75
CA VAL A 40 -13.30 24.14 0.77
C VAL A 40 -12.08 23.37 1.25
N VAL A 41 -11.08 24.07 1.79
CA VAL A 41 -9.87 23.46 2.35
C VAL A 41 -10.20 22.58 3.56
N SER A 42 -11.07 23.06 4.46
CA SER A 42 -11.49 22.32 5.65
C SER A 42 -12.19 21.01 5.30
N ARG A 43 -13.21 21.04 4.41
CA ARG A 43 -13.91 19.82 3.99
C ARG A 43 -12.98 18.81 3.32
N ARG A 44 -12.09 19.29 2.44
CA ARG A 44 -11.11 18.43 1.78
C ARG A 44 -10.15 17.79 2.78
N SER A 45 -9.68 18.56 3.76
CA SER A 45 -8.80 18.05 4.83
C SER A 45 -9.47 16.94 5.64
N VAL A 46 -10.73 17.13 6.06
CA VAL A 46 -11.48 16.10 6.80
C VAL A 46 -11.60 14.80 5.99
N TYR A 47 -11.97 14.90 4.71
CA TYR A 47 -12.08 13.73 3.83
C TYR A 47 -10.74 13.02 3.65
N ILE A 48 -9.66 13.76 3.35
CA ILE A 48 -8.32 13.20 3.17
C ILE A 48 -7.84 12.51 4.44
N ASN A 49 -8.06 13.12 5.61
CA ASN A 49 -7.67 12.55 6.90
C ASN A 49 -8.42 11.25 7.20
N ALA A 50 -9.73 11.21 6.92
CA ALA A 50 -10.54 10.01 7.09
C ALA A 50 -10.06 8.86 6.18
N VAL A 51 -9.86 9.12 4.88
CA VAL A 51 -9.37 8.10 3.92
C VAL A 51 -7.96 7.64 4.28
N THR A 52 -7.08 8.55 4.66
CA THR A 52 -5.71 8.25 5.07
C THR A 52 -5.68 7.35 6.32
N ALA A 53 -6.56 7.61 7.29
CA ALA A 53 -6.70 6.78 8.48
C ALA A 53 -7.17 5.36 8.14
N GLU A 54 -8.20 5.22 7.29
CA GLU A 54 -8.70 3.91 6.86
C GLU A 54 -7.64 3.12 6.05
N ARG A 55 -6.89 3.78 5.16
CA ARG A 55 -5.77 3.13 4.46
C ARG A 55 -4.66 2.69 5.41
N SER A 56 -4.37 3.47 6.43
CA SER A 56 -3.37 3.11 7.44
C SER A 56 -3.80 1.88 8.24
N LYS A 57 -5.09 1.78 8.60
CA LYS A 57 -5.67 0.57 9.19
C LYS A 57 -5.57 -0.63 8.25
N TRP A 58 -5.86 -0.44 6.96
CA TRP A 58 -5.74 -1.50 5.96
C TRP A 58 -4.30 -2.02 5.84
N ILE A 59 -3.30 -1.12 5.84
CA ILE A 59 -1.87 -1.49 5.80
C ILE A 59 -1.51 -2.36 7.01
N GLU A 60 -1.96 -1.96 8.20
CA GLU A 60 -1.66 -2.69 9.42
C GLU A 60 -2.36 -4.05 9.46
N ALA A 61 -3.62 -4.10 9.03
CA ALA A 61 -4.36 -5.35 8.90
C ALA A 61 -3.70 -6.29 7.88
N LEU A 62 -3.17 -5.77 6.75
CA LEU A 62 -2.44 -6.59 5.79
C LEU A 62 -1.15 -7.16 6.39
N ARG A 63 -0.39 -6.38 7.16
CA ARG A 63 0.81 -6.87 7.87
C ARG A 63 0.45 -7.99 8.84
N GLY A 64 -0.59 -7.78 9.65
CA GLY A 64 -1.11 -8.77 10.58
C GLY A 64 -1.47 -10.09 9.88
N ASN A 65 -2.21 -10.01 8.77
CA ASN A 65 -2.60 -11.21 8.01
C ASN A 65 -1.40 -11.93 7.38
N VAL A 66 -0.45 -11.20 6.82
CA VAL A 66 0.76 -11.81 6.22
C VAL A 66 1.58 -12.53 7.30
N SER A 67 1.75 -11.89 8.47
CA SER A 67 2.46 -12.51 9.60
C SER A 67 1.73 -13.71 10.18
N ALA A 68 0.40 -13.64 10.34
CA ALA A 68 -0.42 -14.76 10.80
C ALA A 68 -0.39 -15.92 9.79
N PHE A 69 -0.45 -15.62 8.50
CA PHE A 69 -0.39 -16.62 7.43
C PHE A 69 0.96 -17.33 7.39
N SER A 70 2.06 -16.59 7.46
CA SER A 70 3.43 -17.13 7.59
C SER A 70 3.56 -18.02 8.82
N GLY A 71 3.13 -17.55 10.00
CA GLY A 71 3.17 -18.34 11.23
C GLY A 71 2.29 -19.60 11.20
N ALA A 72 1.11 -19.54 10.58
CA ALA A 72 0.26 -20.72 10.38
C ALA A 72 0.90 -21.73 9.43
N ALA A 73 1.57 -21.26 8.35
CA ALA A 73 2.30 -22.11 7.43
C ALA A 73 3.47 -22.82 8.12
N ASP A 74 4.23 -22.11 8.95
CA ASP A 74 5.34 -22.68 9.72
C ASP A 74 4.88 -23.72 10.74
N ARG A 75 3.82 -23.43 11.51
CA ARG A 75 3.24 -24.39 12.47
C ARG A 75 2.79 -25.67 11.77
N LEU A 76 2.08 -25.53 10.65
CA LEU A 76 1.58 -26.68 9.89
C LEU A 76 2.73 -27.47 9.25
N SER A 77 3.79 -26.80 8.80
CA SER A 77 5.01 -27.46 8.32
C SER A 77 5.72 -28.24 9.43
N ALA A 78 5.84 -27.66 10.63
CA ALA A 78 6.48 -28.31 11.78
C ALA A 78 5.71 -29.55 12.24
N LEU A 79 4.37 -29.48 12.29
CA LEU A 79 3.53 -30.63 12.61
C LEU A 79 3.75 -31.78 11.63
N ARG A 80 3.83 -31.49 10.32
CA ARG A 80 4.04 -32.52 9.30
C ARG A 80 5.38 -33.25 9.43
N SER A 81 6.42 -32.59 9.93
CA SER A 81 7.71 -33.24 10.22
C SER A 81 7.62 -34.24 11.38
N GLY A 82 6.58 -34.17 12.22
CA GLY A 82 6.27 -35.17 13.22
C GLY A 82 5.60 -36.41 12.60
N ALA A 83 6.12 -37.60 12.90
CA ALA A 83 5.77 -38.88 12.25
C ALA A 83 4.30 -39.34 12.35
N THR A 84 3.44 -38.66 13.12
CA THR A 84 2.06 -39.09 13.42
C THR A 84 1.00 -38.01 13.14
N ALA A 85 1.36 -36.87 12.54
CA ALA A 85 0.53 -35.66 12.65
C ALA A 85 -0.49 -35.44 11.52
N ILE A 86 -0.39 -36.09 10.36
CA ILE A 86 -1.19 -35.74 9.17
C ILE A 86 -2.69 -36.02 9.38
N ASP A 87 -3.04 -37.05 10.17
CA ASP A 87 -4.43 -37.36 10.53
C ASP A 87 -4.87 -36.79 11.89
N SER A 88 -4.05 -35.91 12.48
CA SER A 88 -4.39 -35.32 13.76
C SER A 88 -5.45 -34.21 13.58
N LYS A 89 -6.36 -34.11 14.56
CA LYS A 89 -7.32 -33.00 14.65
C LYS A 89 -6.63 -31.63 14.62
N GLU A 90 -5.41 -31.56 15.17
CA GLU A 90 -4.58 -30.35 15.19
C GLU A 90 -4.16 -29.94 13.77
N TRP A 91 -3.71 -30.88 12.94
CA TRP A 91 -3.34 -30.61 11.55
C TRP A 91 -4.53 -30.06 10.75
N ALA A 92 -5.70 -30.70 10.87
CA ALA A 92 -6.92 -30.23 10.19
C ALA A 92 -7.32 -28.81 10.65
N THR A 93 -7.16 -28.51 11.94
CA THR A 93 -7.45 -27.18 12.50
C THR A 93 -6.51 -26.12 11.92
N HIS A 94 -5.21 -26.38 11.91
CA HIS A 94 -4.22 -25.44 11.36
C HIS A 94 -4.31 -25.30 9.83
N ALA A 95 -4.63 -26.38 9.11
CA ALA A 95 -4.89 -26.32 7.68
C ALA A 95 -6.12 -25.47 7.35
N GLY A 96 -7.17 -25.55 8.18
CA GLY A 96 -8.35 -24.70 8.09
C GLY A 96 -8.05 -23.22 8.40
N GLU A 97 -7.25 -22.95 9.44
CA GLU A 97 -6.77 -21.60 9.78
C GLU A 97 -5.99 -20.98 8.62
N LEU A 98 -5.04 -21.73 8.05
CA LEU A 98 -4.24 -21.28 6.91
C LEU A 98 -5.11 -20.94 5.70
N HIS A 99 -6.11 -21.79 5.40
CA HIS A 99 -7.04 -21.55 4.29
C HIS A 99 -7.93 -20.32 4.51
N SER A 100 -8.40 -20.10 5.75
CA SER A 100 -9.15 -18.91 6.14
C SER A 100 -8.33 -17.63 5.92
N LEU A 101 -7.08 -17.63 6.39
CA LEU A 101 -6.15 -16.50 6.21
C LEU A 101 -5.84 -16.23 4.73
N LEU A 102 -5.71 -17.27 3.89
CA LEU A 102 -5.56 -17.10 2.45
C LEU A 102 -6.80 -16.44 1.81
N SER A 103 -7.99 -16.86 2.24
CA SER A 103 -9.25 -16.28 1.78
C SER A 103 -9.35 -14.81 2.17
N GLU A 104 -8.96 -14.46 3.39
CA GLU A 104 -8.93 -13.08 3.86
C GLU A 104 -7.92 -12.23 3.07
N LEU A 105 -6.71 -12.74 2.82
CA LEU A 105 -5.73 -12.10 1.94
C LEU A 105 -6.28 -11.90 0.52
N THR A 106 -6.99 -12.89 -0.02
CA THR A 106 -7.61 -12.82 -1.35
C THR A 106 -8.65 -11.70 -1.43
N LEU A 107 -9.49 -11.54 -0.40
CA LEU A 107 -10.51 -10.50 -0.34
C LEU A 107 -9.93 -9.11 -0.11
N ARG A 108 -8.84 -9.01 0.65
CA ARG A 108 -8.22 -7.72 1.00
C ARG A 108 -7.34 -7.15 -0.12
N LEU A 109 -6.76 -8.01 -0.96
CA LEU A 109 -5.85 -7.63 -2.04
C LEU A 109 -6.61 -7.38 -3.36
N ASN A 110 -6.23 -6.31 -4.06
CA ASN A 110 -6.80 -5.98 -5.36
C ASN A 110 -6.10 -6.75 -6.50
N PRO A 111 -6.79 -7.67 -7.22
CA PRO A 111 -6.16 -8.51 -8.26
C PRO A 111 -5.77 -7.73 -9.54
N SER A 112 -6.27 -6.49 -9.71
CA SER A 112 -5.89 -5.63 -10.84
C SER A 112 -4.45 -5.10 -10.70
N GLU A 113 -3.88 -5.14 -9.50
CA GLU A 113 -2.54 -4.63 -9.23
C GLU A 113 -1.50 -5.75 -9.36
N PRO A 114 -0.43 -5.56 -10.15
CA PRO A 114 0.54 -6.62 -10.40
C PRO A 114 1.27 -7.03 -9.11
N GLU A 115 1.61 -6.09 -8.23
CA GLU A 115 2.26 -6.39 -6.96
C GLU A 115 1.38 -7.31 -6.08
N ALA A 116 0.09 -6.98 -5.95
CA ALA A 116 -0.87 -7.72 -5.14
C ALA A 116 -1.22 -9.10 -5.74
N ARG A 117 -1.35 -9.17 -7.06
CA ARG A 117 -1.56 -10.45 -7.78
C ARG A 117 -0.40 -11.41 -7.55
N ASN A 118 0.83 -10.91 -7.61
CA ASN A 118 2.01 -11.73 -7.40
C ASN A 118 2.12 -12.16 -5.93
N LEU A 119 1.84 -11.28 -4.97
CA LEU A 119 1.74 -11.65 -3.55
C LEU A 119 0.73 -12.79 -3.34
N LEU A 120 -0.46 -12.69 -3.94
CA LEU A 120 -1.48 -13.73 -3.84
C LEU A 120 -1.01 -15.06 -4.46
N ARG A 121 -0.26 -15.01 -5.56
CA ARG A 121 0.37 -16.18 -6.15
C ARG A 121 1.39 -16.82 -5.19
N CYS A 122 2.22 -16.02 -4.54
CA CYS A 122 3.17 -16.49 -3.54
C CYS A 122 2.44 -17.16 -2.35
N ALA A 123 1.38 -16.53 -1.83
CA ALA A 123 0.59 -17.08 -0.73
C ALA A 123 -0.04 -18.44 -1.08
N LYS A 124 -0.61 -18.58 -2.29
CA LYS A 124 -1.13 -19.87 -2.79
C LYS A 124 -0.04 -20.93 -2.93
N ARG A 125 1.16 -20.53 -3.38
CA ARG A 125 2.31 -21.44 -3.49
C ARG A 125 2.82 -21.86 -2.11
N LEU A 126 2.82 -20.96 -1.13
CA LEU A 126 3.15 -21.28 0.26
C LEU A 126 2.15 -22.29 0.84
N GLU A 127 0.83 -22.07 0.70
CA GLU A 127 -0.19 -23.03 1.15
C GLU A 127 0.04 -24.43 0.54
N ALA A 128 0.31 -24.49 -0.77
CA ALA A 128 0.62 -25.74 -1.45
C ALA A 128 1.93 -26.38 -0.93
N ALA A 129 2.97 -25.58 -0.70
CA ALA A 129 4.25 -26.03 -0.16
C ALA A 129 4.11 -26.63 1.24
N THR A 130 3.34 -25.98 2.11
CA THR A 130 3.08 -26.50 3.46
C THR A 130 2.39 -27.86 3.43
N ARG A 131 1.47 -28.08 2.48
CA ARG A 131 0.74 -29.36 2.35
C ARG A 131 1.56 -30.47 1.70
N LEU A 132 2.36 -30.16 0.67
CA LEU A 132 2.93 -31.16 -0.23
C LEU A 132 4.46 -31.27 -0.17
N HIS A 133 5.17 -30.21 0.22
CA HIS A 133 6.61 -30.11 0.03
C HIS A 133 7.41 -30.07 1.35
N SER A 134 8.73 -29.99 1.27
CA SER A 134 9.64 -30.05 2.43
C SER A 134 9.67 -28.74 3.24
N PRO A 135 10.17 -28.72 4.49
CA PRO A 135 10.34 -27.50 5.26
C PRO A 135 11.19 -26.43 4.55
N ALA A 136 12.21 -26.84 3.81
CA ALA A 136 13.04 -25.92 3.01
C ALA A 136 12.22 -25.17 1.95
N SER A 137 11.23 -25.83 1.35
CA SER A 137 10.34 -25.20 0.38
C SER A 137 9.37 -24.19 1.01
N VAL A 138 8.88 -24.47 2.21
CA VAL A 138 8.00 -23.58 2.97
C VAL A 138 8.75 -22.30 3.31
N ILE A 139 9.97 -22.41 3.84
CA ILE A 139 10.84 -21.27 4.17
C ILE A 139 11.11 -20.41 2.93
N LEU A 140 11.48 -21.03 1.80
CA LEU A 140 11.74 -20.29 0.56
C LEU A 140 10.48 -19.58 0.04
N ALA A 141 9.33 -20.26 0.07
CA ALA A 141 8.06 -19.70 -0.39
C ALA A 141 7.58 -18.54 0.50
N ASP A 142 7.74 -18.68 1.82
CA ASP A 142 7.41 -17.64 2.80
C ASP A 142 8.30 -16.41 2.62
N GLU A 143 9.60 -16.61 2.45
CA GLU A 143 10.54 -15.50 2.25
C GLU A 143 10.22 -14.70 0.96
N ILE A 144 9.90 -15.39 -0.14
CA ILE A 144 9.46 -14.75 -1.39
C ILE A 144 8.13 -14.01 -1.16
N MET A 145 7.16 -14.63 -0.47
CA MET A 145 5.88 -14.00 -0.15
C MET A 145 6.07 -12.70 0.66
N ILE A 146 6.89 -12.73 1.72
CA ILE A 146 7.19 -11.55 2.56
C ILE A 146 7.79 -10.43 1.72
N ARG A 147 8.75 -10.74 0.83
CA ARG A 147 9.34 -9.73 -0.07
C ARG A 147 8.29 -9.10 -0.98
N HIS A 148 7.37 -9.88 -1.53
CA HIS A 148 6.25 -9.35 -2.30
C HIS A 148 5.29 -8.49 -1.45
N ALA A 149 5.03 -8.89 -0.20
CA ALA A 149 4.21 -8.11 0.73
C ALA A 149 4.82 -6.74 1.02
N GLN A 150 6.14 -6.66 1.20
CA GLN A 150 6.85 -5.38 1.38
C GLN A 150 6.64 -4.43 0.19
N TRP A 151 6.63 -4.95 -1.05
CA TRP A 151 6.34 -4.15 -2.24
C TRP A 151 4.90 -3.62 -2.27
N VAL A 152 3.91 -4.45 -1.92
CA VAL A 152 2.51 -4.04 -1.81
C VAL A 152 2.34 -2.96 -0.74
N LEU A 153 2.91 -3.18 0.46
CA LEU A 153 2.85 -2.23 1.57
C LEU A 153 3.51 -0.90 1.21
N LYS A 154 4.68 -0.93 0.58
CA LYS A 154 5.37 0.29 0.09
C LYS A 154 4.56 0.99 -0.99
N ALA A 155 3.90 0.22 -1.86
CA ALA A 155 3.08 0.78 -2.92
C ALA A 155 1.88 1.56 -2.38
N GLU A 156 1.22 1.02 -1.37
CA GLU A 156 0.10 1.65 -0.67
C GLU A 156 0.52 2.83 0.19
N TRP A 157 1.64 2.71 0.90
CA TRP A 157 2.20 3.83 1.66
C TRP A 157 2.47 5.07 0.80
N GLU A 158 3.02 4.89 -0.41
CA GLU A 158 3.22 6.01 -1.34
C GLU A 158 1.90 6.57 -1.90
N ARG A 159 0.83 5.76 -2.01
CA ARG A 159 -0.51 6.26 -2.37
C ARG A 159 -1.10 7.12 -1.27
N VAL A 160 -0.97 6.69 -0.01
CA VAL A 160 -1.39 7.47 1.16
C VAL A 160 -0.69 8.84 1.17
N LYS A 161 0.63 8.88 0.95
CA LYS A 161 1.36 10.14 0.82
C LYS A 161 0.83 11.00 -0.33
N GLN A 162 0.60 10.40 -1.50
CA GLN A 162 0.10 11.13 -2.66
C GLN A 162 -1.28 11.77 -2.38
N GLU A 163 -2.17 11.06 -1.71
CA GLU A 163 -3.50 11.57 -1.34
C GLU A 163 -3.41 12.72 -0.32
N ALA A 164 -2.45 12.64 0.61
CA ALA A 164 -2.20 13.69 1.60
C ALA A 164 -1.50 14.94 1.05
N SER A 165 -0.66 14.80 0.02
CA SER A 165 0.24 15.86 -0.47
C SER A 165 -0.38 16.88 -1.43
N GLY A 166 -1.64 16.71 -1.83
CA GLY A 166 -2.35 17.65 -2.71
C GLY A 166 -1.90 17.64 -4.18
N PRO A 167 -2.55 18.43 -5.06
CA PRO A 167 -2.41 18.33 -6.51
C PRO A 167 -1.07 18.87 -7.03
N LEU A 168 -0.44 19.82 -6.34
CA LEU A 168 0.82 20.44 -6.75
C LEU A 168 1.99 19.44 -6.81
N GLN A 169 1.91 18.34 -6.05
CA GLN A 169 2.95 17.32 -6.03
C GLN A 169 2.70 16.17 -7.03
N ALA A 170 1.61 16.21 -7.81
CA ALA A 170 1.24 15.12 -8.71
C ALA A 170 2.34 14.69 -9.71
N PRO A 171 3.09 15.62 -10.36
CA PRO A 171 4.17 15.24 -11.28
C PRO A 171 5.28 14.43 -10.59
N PHE A 172 5.62 14.79 -9.35
CA PHE A 172 6.64 14.12 -8.56
C PHE A 172 6.22 12.69 -8.18
N PHE A 173 4.96 12.49 -7.79
CA PHE A 173 4.42 11.15 -7.50
C PHE A 173 4.31 10.28 -8.75
N TRP A 174 4.02 10.85 -9.91
CA TRP A 174 4.02 10.11 -11.18
C TRP A 174 5.42 9.56 -11.49
N PHE A 175 6.46 10.40 -11.39
CA PHE A 175 7.84 9.97 -11.57
C PHE A 175 8.26 8.87 -10.58
N ARG A 176 7.92 9.05 -9.29
CA ARG A 176 8.17 8.03 -8.25
C ARG A 176 7.48 6.70 -8.54
N ARG A 177 6.20 6.74 -8.97
CA ARG A 177 5.43 5.54 -9.34
C ARG A 177 6.07 4.82 -10.52
N SER A 178 6.52 5.55 -11.54
CA SER A 178 7.23 4.98 -12.67
C SER A 178 8.53 4.31 -12.23
N ARG A 179 9.38 5.02 -11.48
CA ARG A 179 10.64 4.45 -10.95
C ARG A 179 10.39 3.19 -10.10
N ARG A 180 9.35 3.19 -9.27
CA ARG A 180 8.95 2.04 -8.46
C ARG A 180 8.54 0.85 -9.33
N ARG A 181 7.72 1.06 -10.37
CA ARG A 181 7.32 -0.02 -11.29
C ARG A 181 8.53 -0.65 -11.98
N HIS A 182 9.49 0.16 -12.43
CA HIS A 182 10.74 -0.34 -13.01
C HIS A 182 11.57 -1.12 -11.97
N ALA A 183 11.68 -0.62 -10.74
CA ALA A 183 12.37 -1.33 -9.67
C ALA A 183 11.69 -2.66 -9.31
N TYR A 184 10.35 -2.70 -9.33
CA TYR A 184 9.59 -3.93 -9.11
C TYR A 184 9.78 -4.94 -10.25
N GLN A 185 9.81 -4.49 -11.51
CA GLN A 185 10.14 -5.33 -12.66
C GLN A 185 11.54 -5.96 -12.53
N ARG A 186 12.55 -5.18 -12.08
CA ARG A 186 13.88 -5.71 -11.78
C ARG A 186 13.87 -6.72 -10.63
N PHE A 187 13.10 -6.44 -9.59
CA PHE A 187 12.90 -7.38 -8.48
C PHE A 187 12.31 -8.72 -8.96
N LEU A 188 11.30 -8.69 -9.84
CA LEU A 188 10.72 -9.88 -10.45
C LEU A 188 11.71 -10.67 -11.31
N ALA A 189 12.70 -10.01 -11.92
CA ALA A 189 13.74 -10.68 -12.70
C ALA A 189 14.84 -11.32 -11.82
N GLY A 190 14.91 -10.99 -10.52
CA GLY A 190 15.95 -11.46 -9.62
C GLY A 190 15.39 -12.05 -8.32
N PRO A 191 15.59 -11.39 -7.16
CA PRO A 191 15.25 -11.94 -5.85
C PRO A 191 13.76 -12.28 -5.66
N GLY A 192 12.87 -11.62 -6.40
CA GLY A 192 11.43 -11.83 -6.36
C GLY A 192 10.89 -12.69 -7.49
N SER A 193 11.75 -13.45 -8.18
CA SER A 193 11.28 -14.23 -9.32
C SER A 193 10.30 -15.33 -8.89
N LEU A 194 9.10 -15.29 -9.48
CA LEU A 194 8.09 -16.32 -9.30
C LEU A 194 8.53 -17.67 -9.88
N SER A 195 9.48 -17.69 -10.83
CA SER A 195 10.01 -18.94 -11.38
C SER A 195 10.72 -19.78 -10.32
N ARG A 196 11.22 -19.16 -9.24
CA ARG A 196 11.80 -19.89 -8.10
C ARG A 196 10.76 -20.67 -7.31
N LEU A 197 9.53 -20.14 -7.21
CA LEU A 197 8.41 -20.88 -6.63
C LEU A 197 7.97 -22.03 -7.52
N ASP A 198 8.03 -21.86 -8.85
CA ASP A 198 7.71 -22.95 -9.77
C ASP A 198 8.74 -24.11 -9.68
N GLN A 199 9.98 -23.82 -9.24
CA GLN A 199 10.98 -24.85 -8.96
C GLN A 199 10.65 -25.71 -7.73
N ILE A 200 9.88 -25.20 -6.77
CA ILE A 200 9.35 -25.99 -5.66
C ILE A 200 8.38 -27.05 -6.21
N ALA A 201 7.46 -26.63 -7.08
CA ALA A 201 6.50 -27.52 -7.73
C ALA A 201 7.18 -28.57 -8.63
N ALA A 202 8.36 -28.26 -9.17
CA ALA A 202 9.18 -29.18 -9.95
C ALA A 202 9.89 -30.27 -9.12
N GLY A 203 9.75 -30.28 -7.79
CA GLY A 203 10.28 -31.34 -6.93
C GLY A 203 11.79 -31.26 -6.70
N LYS A 204 12.38 -30.04 -6.70
CA LYS A 204 13.79 -29.84 -6.36
C LYS A 204 14.13 -30.33 -4.94
N THR A 205 15.38 -30.75 -4.76
CA THR A 205 15.87 -31.23 -3.46
C THR A 205 16.09 -30.10 -2.46
N ASP A 206 16.05 -30.39 -1.17
CA ASP A 206 16.21 -29.41 -0.09
C ASP A 206 17.55 -28.65 -0.17
N LEU A 207 18.61 -29.33 -0.59
CA LEU A 207 19.92 -28.72 -0.83
C LEU A 207 19.83 -27.64 -1.93
N GLN A 208 19.17 -27.96 -3.04
CA GLN A 208 18.98 -27.01 -4.14
C GLN A 208 18.12 -25.81 -3.71
N LEU A 209 17.08 -26.04 -2.92
CA LEU A 209 16.24 -24.96 -2.38
C LEU A 209 17.02 -24.07 -1.41
N THR A 210 17.89 -24.65 -0.61
CA THR A 210 18.77 -23.91 0.32
C THR A 210 19.80 -23.08 -0.46
N MET A 211 20.39 -23.63 -1.52
CA MET A 211 21.30 -22.88 -2.41
C MET A 211 20.58 -21.69 -3.08
N LEU A 212 19.37 -21.90 -3.60
CA LEU A 212 18.55 -20.84 -4.19
C LEU A 212 18.24 -19.74 -3.18
N ARG A 213 18.00 -20.10 -1.92
CA ARG A 213 17.81 -19.15 -0.82
C ARG A 213 19.07 -18.34 -0.56
N THR A 214 20.24 -18.98 -0.50
CA THR A 214 21.52 -18.29 -0.33
C THR A 214 21.82 -17.34 -1.48
N GLU A 215 21.63 -17.78 -2.74
CA GLU A 215 21.75 -16.90 -3.92
C GLU A 215 20.82 -15.70 -3.83
N MET A 216 19.61 -15.90 -3.30
CA MET A 216 18.61 -14.85 -3.14
C MET A 216 18.97 -13.82 -2.06
N ASN A 217 19.77 -14.19 -1.06
CA ASN A 217 20.31 -13.28 -0.04
C ASN A 217 21.51 -12.50 -0.58
N ASN A 218 22.38 -13.14 -1.35
CA ASN A 218 23.53 -12.49 -1.98
C ASN A 218 23.14 -11.42 -3.00
N LEU A 219 21.94 -11.46 -3.57
CA LEU A 219 21.44 -10.42 -4.49
C LEU A 219 20.92 -9.16 -3.78
N ILE A 220 20.83 -9.17 -2.45
CA ILE A 220 20.37 -8.02 -1.66
C ILE A 220 21.55 -7.14 -1.22
N GLU A 221 22.71 -7.75 -0.98
CA GLU A 221 23.96 -7.08 -0.61
C GLU A 221 24.56 -6.30 -1.79
#